data_AF-W1YQS5-F1
#
_entry.id   AF-W1YQS5-F1
#
_cell.length_a   1.000
_cell.length_b   1.000
_cell.length_c   1.000
_cell.angle_alpha   90.00
_cell.angle_beta   90.00
_cell.angle_gamma   90.00
#
_symmetry.space_group_name_H-M   'P 1'
#
loop_
_entity.id
_entity.type
_entity.pdbx_description
1 polymer ?
#
loop_
_entity_poly.entity_id
_entity_poly.type
_entity_poly.pdbx_seq_one_letter_code
_entity_poly.pdbx_strand_id
1 'polypeptide(L)'
;PIGEVLSEAKRLVDAGVKEILVISQDTSAYGVDVKHRTGFHNGEPVKTSMVSLCEQLSKLGIWTRLHYVYPYPHVDDVIPLMAEGKILPYL
;
A
#
# COMPACT_ATOMS: atom_id res chain seq x y z
N PRO A 1 -12.52 0.13 3.23
CA PRO A 1 -11.35 -0.66 3.65
C PRO A 1 -10.01 0.11 3.62
N ILE A 2 -9.61 0.76 2.51
CA ILE A 2 -8.27 1.38 2.43
C ILE A 2 -8.00 2.43 3.53
N GLY A 3 -9.00 3.23 3.90
CA GLY A 3 -8.88 4.20 4.99
C GLY A 3 -8.58 3.55 6.34
N GLU A 4 -9.15 2.38 6.62
CA GLU A 4 -8.90 1.63 7.86
C GLU A 4 -7.47 1.07 7.88
N VAL A 5 -7.02 0.48 6.77
CA VAL A 5 -5.65 -0.04 6.62
C VAL A 5 -4.61 1.08 6.80
N LEU A 6 -4.81 2.23 6.16
CA LEU A 6 -3.91 3.38 6.29
C LEU A 6 -3.93 3.98 7.70
N SER A 7 -5.09 3.98 8.36
CA SER A 7 -5.20 4.44 9.75
C SER A 7 -4.47 3.50 10.71
N GLU A 8 -4.55 2.18 10.47
CA GLU A 8 -3.79 1.19 11.24
C GLU A 8 -2.28 1.34 11.02
N ALA A 9 -1.84 1.45 9.77
CA ALA A 9 -0.45 1.72 9.41
C ALA A 9 0.09 2.96 10.14
N LYS A 10 -0.68 4.06 10.13
CA LYS A 10 -0.31 5.28 10.86
C LYS A 10 -0.18 5.04 12.36
N ARG A 11 -1.11 4.31 12.99
CA ARG A 11 -1.02 3.99 14.43
C ARG A 11 0.24 3.18 14.76
N LEU A 12 0.62 2.23 13.90
CA LEU A 12 1.86 1.45 14.08
C LEU A 12 3.10 2.34 13.99
N VAL A 13 3.15 3.25 13.02
CA VAL A 13 4.24 4.24 12.89
C VAL A 13 4.31 5.13 14.12
N ASP A 14 3.17 5.66 14.58
CA ASP A 14 3.08 6.51 15.76
C ASP A 14 3.52 5.74 17.04
N ALA A 15 3.38 4.41 17.06
CA ALA A 15 3.89 3.52 18.11
C ALA A 15 5.38 3.16 17.99
N GLY A 16 6.09 3.71 16.99
CA GLY A 16 7.53 3.55 16.81
C GLY A 16 7.96 2.44 15.84
N VAL A 17 7.01 1.79 15.15
CA VAL A 17 7.33 0.78 14.11
C VAL A 17 8.11 1.43 12.97
N LYS A 18 9.09 0.69 12.44
CA LYS A 18 10.00 1.15 11.38
C LYS A 18 9.82 0.43 10.04
N GLU A 19 9.02 -0.63 10.01
CA GLU A 19 8.71 -1.38 8.80
C GLU A 19 7.27 -1.90 8.84
N ILE A 20 6.54 -1.69 7.75
CA ILE A 20 5.22 -2.28 7.50
C ILE A 20 5.36 -3.37 6.45
N LEU A 21 4.86 -4.56 6.79
CA LEU A 21 4.74 -5.68 5.88
C LEU A 21 3.28 -5.75 5.42
N VAL A 22 3.04 -5.53 4.13
CA VAL A 22 1.72 -5.72 3.53
C VAL A 22 1.58 -7.17 3.12
N ILE A 23 0.59 -7.85 3.69
CA ILE A 23 0.34 -9.28 3.47
C ILE A 23 -1.13 -9.52 3.10
N SER A 24 -1.37 -10.42 2.16
CA SER A 24 -2.68 -10.99 1.86
C SER A 24 -2.50 -12.32 1.10
N GLN A 25 -3.59 -12.95 0.64
CA GLN A 25 -3.48 -14.10 -0.26
C GLN A 25 -2.94 -13.73 -1.64
N ASP A 26 -3.36 -12.58 -2.16
CA ASP A 26 -2.93 -11.97 -3.42
C ASP A 26 -2.93 -10.45 -3.22
N THR A 27 -1.77 -9.89 -2.89
CA THR A 27 -1.64 -8.45 -2.62
C THR A 27 -1.88 -7.64 -3.89
N SER A 28 -1.55 -8.20 -5.05
CA SER A 28 -1.78 -7.58 -6.36
C SER A 28 -3.27 -7.40 -6.65
N ALA A 29 -4.14 -8.27 -6.14
CA ALA A 29 -5.59 -8.17 -6.32
C ALA A 29 -6.29 -7.21 -5.34
N TYR A 30 -5.55 -6.47 -4.49
CA TYR A 30 -6.14 -5.58 -3.50
C TYR A 30 -7.10 -4.54 -4.13
N GLY A 31 -8.35 -4.56 -3.68
CA GLY A 31 -9.41 -3.64 -4.11
C GLY A 31 -10.28 -4.13 -5.27
N VAL A 32 -9.98 -5.29 -5.88
CA VAL A 32 -10.78 -5.86 -6.98
C VAL A 32 -12.18 -6.26 -6.51
N ASP A 33 -12.28 -6.87 -5.32
CA ASP A 33 -13.53 -7.31 -4.69
C ASP A 33 -14.50 -6.16 -4.43
N VAL A 34 -13.97 -4.98 -4.07
CA VAL A 34 -14.75 -3.75 -3.88
C VAL A 34 -14.81 -2.87 -5.13
N LYS A 35 -14.42 -3.39 -6.29
CA LYS A 35 -14.42 -2.67 -7.58
C LYS A 35 -13.69 -1.33 -7.52
N HIS A 36 -12.56 -1.31 -6.81
CA HIS A 36 -11.74 -0.12 -6.58
C HIS A 36 -12.48 1.08 -5.97
N ARG A 37 -13.52 0.82 -5.17
CA ARG A 37 -14.28 1.87 -4.48
C ARG A 37 -13.34 2.86 -3.78
N THR A 38 -13.57 4.15 -3.98
CA THR A 38 -12.83 5.21 -3.27
C THR A 38 -13.16 5.17 -1.78
N GLY A 39 -12.13 5.11 -0.95
CA GLY A 39 -12.19 5.37 0.49
C GLY A 39 -11.66 6.77 0.81
N PHE A 40 -11.61 7.10 2.10
CA PHE A 40 -11.03 8.36 2.56
C PHE A 40 -9.95 8.07 3.60
N HIS A 41 -8.86 8.83 3.55
CA HIS A 41 -7.81 8.83 4.56
C HIS A 41 -7.36 10.27 4.80
N ASN A 42 -7.38 10.74 6.05
CA ASN A 42 -7.08 12.13 6.42
C ASN A 42 -7.83 13.19 5.59
N GLY A 43 -9.09 12.91 5.23
CA GLY A 43 -9.92 13.81 4.41
C GLY A 43 -9.64 13.76 2.91
N GLU A 44 -8.62 13.04 2.45
CA GLU A 44 -8.33 12.84 1.04
C GLU A 44 -9.06 11.61 0.47
N PRO A 45 -9.67 11.69 -0.72
CA PRO A 45 -10.19 10.53 -1.41
C PRO A 45 -9.04 9.67 -1.94
N VAL A 46 -9.05 8.38 -1.61
CA VAL A 46 -8.04 7.41 -2.06
C VAL A 46 -8.73 6.23 -2.74
N LYS A 47 -8.34 5.92 -3.97
CA LYS A 47 -8.83 4.74 -4.69
C LYS A 47 -8.37 3.47 -3.97
N THR A 48 -9.25 2.49 -3.77
CA THR A 48 -8.83 1.21 -3.20
C THR A 48 -8.12 0.38 -4.28
N SER A 49 -6.80 0.47 -4.33
CA SER A 49 -5.94 -0.35 -5.19
C SER A 49 -4.59 -0.59 -4.49
N MET A 50 -3.87 -1.64 -4.91
CA MET A 50 -2.51 -1.89 -4.40
C MET A 50 -1.58 -0.69 -4.63
N VAL A 51 -1.64 -0.08 -5.81
CA VAL A 51 -0.81 1.08 -6.19
C VAL A 51 -1.08 2.26 -5.25
N SER A 52 -2.36 2.64 -5.08
CA SER A 52 -2.72 3.76 -4.20
C SER A 52 -2.42 3.45 -2.73
N LEU A 53 -2.50 2.20 -2.31
CA LEU A 53 -2.05 1.79 -0.98
C LEU A 53 -0.54 2.04 -0.82
N CYS A 54 0.28 1.63 -1.79
CA CYS A 54 1.74 1.84 -1.77
C CYS A 54 2.11 3.32 -1.77
N GLU A 55 1.45 4.13 -2.61
CA GLU A 55 1.65 5.58 -2.65
C GLU A 55 1.39 6.21 -1.28
N GLN A 56 0.29 5.86 -0.62
CA GLN A 56 -0.06 6.43 0.67
C GLN A 56 0.86 5.92 1.79
N LEU A 57 1.22 4.64 1.80
CA LEU A 57 2.18 4.10 2.76
C LEU A 57 3.56 4.73 2.63
N SER A 58 4.00 5.05 1.41
CA SER A 58 5.28 5.73 1.18
C SER A 58 5.38 7.11 1.85
N LYS A 59 4.25 7.79 2.07
CA LYS A 59 4.20 9.09 2.75
C LYS A 59 4.50 8.99 4.24
N LEU A 60 4.46 7.78 4.82
CA LEU A 60 4.72 7.55 6.24
C LEU A 60 6.22 7.58 6.59
N GLY A 61 7.11 7.56 5.59
CA GLY A 61 8.55 7.73 5.81
C GLY A 61 9.24 6.54 6.48
N ILE A 62 8.62 5.36 6.46
CA ILE A 62 9.17 4.10 6.98
C ILE A 62 9.22 3.05 5.88
N TRP A 63 9.93 1.93 6.12
CA TRP A 63 9.98 0.86 5.14
C TRP A 63 8.62 0.22 4.92
N THR A 64 8.30 -0.03 3.66
CA THR A 64 7.10 -0.77 3.26
C THR A 64 7.53 -1.92 2.38
N ARG A 65 7.19 -3.15 2.76
CA ARG A 65 7.50 -4.38 2.04
C ARG A 65 6.23 -5.10 1.63
N LEU A 66 6.11 -5.43 0.35
CA LEU A 66 4.99 -6.20 -0.17
C LEU A 66 5.33 -7.69 -0.13
N HIS A 67 4.37 -8.52 0.26
CA HIS A 67 4.46 -9.98 0.14
C HIS A 67 3.29 -10.51 -0.69
N TYR A 68 3.50 -11.68 -1.31
CA TYR A 68 2.49 -12.37 -2.10
C TYR A 68 1.98 -11.51 -3.28
N VAL A 69 2.92 -10.86 -3.97
CA VAL A 69 2.66 -10.09 -5.20
C VAL A 69 2.76 -11.04 -6.38
N TYR A 70 1.68 -11.16 -7.14
CA TYR A 70 1.60 -11.97 -8.36
C TYR A 70 1.75 -11.09 -9.62
N PRO A 71 2.26 -11.62 -10.74
CA PRO A 71 2.70 -10.85 -11.91
C PRO A 71 1.54 -10.38 -12.80
N TYR A 72 0.70 -9.49 -12.28
CA TYR A 72 -0.31 -8.79 -13.09
C TYR A 72 0.28 -7.53 -13.73
N PRO A 73 -0.22 -7.09 -14.90
CA PRO A 73 0.30 -5.90 -15.59
C PRO A 73 0.38 -4.64 -14.74
N HIS A 74 -0.57 -4.42 -13.83
CA HIS A 74 -0.60 -3.23 -12.96
C HIS A 74 0.41 -3.27 -11.80
N VAL A 75 1.13 -4.37 -11.60
CA VAL A 75 2.25 -4.41 -10.65
C VAL A 75 3.40 -3.54 -11.17
N ASP A 76 3.53 -3.36 -12.48
CA ASP A 76 4.55 -2.49 -13.05
C ASP A 76 4.40 -1.04 -12.57
N ASP A 77 3.19 -0.61 -12.21
CA ASP A 77 2.90 0.73 -11.69
C ASP A 77 3.55 1.01 -10.32
N VAL A 78 3.95 -0.02 -9.55
CA VAL A 78 4.67 0.17 -8.28
C VAL A 78 6.20 0.19 -8.44
N ILE A 79 6.74 -0.23 -9.59
CA ILE A 79 8.18 -0.26 -9.85
C ILE A 79 8.82 1.15 -9.74
N PRO A 80 8.20 2.24 -10.25
CA PRO A 80 8.74 3.59 -10.04
C PRO A 80 8.89 3.95 -8.56
N LEU A 81 7.94 3.53 -7.70
CA LEU A 81 8.03 3.77 -6.25
C LEU A 81 9.21 3.02 -5.63
N MET A 82 9.51 1.81 -6.11
CA MET A 82 10.69 1.05 -5.67
C MET A 82 11.99 1.72 -6.12
N ALA A 83 12.03 2.19 -7.37
CA ALA A 83 13.20 2.87 -7.93
C ALA A 83 13.50 4.20 -7.21
N GLU A 84 12.46 4.92 -6.78
CA GLU A 84 12.57 6.15 -5.99
C GLU A 84 12.84 5.90 -4.49
N GLY A 85 12.93 4.64 -4.05
CA GLY A 85 13.14 4.28 -2.65
C GLY A 85 11.95 4.56 -1.73
N LYS A 86 10.76 4.80 -2.30
CA LYS A 86 9.50 5.07 -1.58
C LYS A 86 8.93 3.82 -0.94
N ILE A 87 9.16 2.66 -1.55
CA ILE A 87 8.88 1.33 -1.01
C ILE A 87 10.09 0.43 -1.30
N LEU A 88 10.19 -0.71 -0.61
CA LEU A 88 11.32 -1.60 -0.79
C LEU A 88 11.24 -2.34 -2.14
N PRO A 89 12.35 -2.47 -2.90
CA PRO A 89 12.41 -3.24 -4.14
C PRO A 89 12.43 -4.76 -3.84
N TYR A 90 11.29 -5.28 -3.39
CA TYR A 90 11.09 -6.68 -3.02
C TYR A 90 9.79 -7.18 -3.64
N LEU A 91 9.93 -8.03 -4.67
CA LEU A 91 8.85 -8.69 -5.42
C LEU A 91 9.11 -10.18 -5.49
#